data_AF-A0A1Q6EGM4-F1
#
_entry.id   AF-A0A1Q6EGM4-F1
#
_cell.length_a   1.000
_cell.length_b   1.000
_cell.length_c   1.000
_cell.angle_alpha   90.00
_cell.angle_beta   90.00
_cell.angle_gamma   90.00
#
_symmetry.space_group_name_H-M   'P 1'
#
loop_
_entity.id
_entity.type
_entity.pdbx_description
1 polymer ?
#
loop_
_entity_poly.entity_id
_entity_poly.type
_entity_poly.pdbx_seq_one_letter_code
_entity_poly.pdbx_strand_id
1 'polypeptide(L)'
;MFRRAIEAIIHFATERHKSIFSPSEAADIKSVMQSYGETTEQQKAVGTWLCDYAEHRQPFDEIKHRHTLNEVGDVAEGRYDWKIDRGRGGISL
;
A
#
# COMPACT_ATOMS: atom_id res chain seq x y z
N MET A 1 3.92 -7.26 9.92
CA MET A 1 4.00 -6.79 8.52
C MET A 1 2.67 -6.97 7.81
N PHE A 2 2.21 -8.20 7.56
CA PHE A 2 0.95 -8.46 6.83
C PHE A 2 -0.30 -7.73 7.38
N ARG A 3 -0.59 -7.86 8.68
CA ARG A 3 -1.73 -7.16 9.31
C ARG A 3 -1.69 -5.64 9.11
N ARG A 4 -0.50 -5.04 9.22
CA ARG A 4 -0.30 -3.59 9.07
C ARG A 4 -0.54 -3.13 7.63
N ALA A 5 -0.14 -3.91 6.63
CA ALA A 5 -0.44 -3.61 5.22
C ALA A 5 -1.95 -3.60 4.96
N ILE A 6 -2.69 -4.58 5.49
CA ILE A 6 -4.16 -4.61 5.37
C ILE A 6 -4.81 -3.43 6.10
N GLU A 7 -4.37 -3.11 7.31
CA GLU A 7 -4.86 -1.94 8.04
C GLU A 7 -4.56 -0.63 7.31
N ALA A 8 -3.38 -0.50 6.70
CA ALA A 8 -3.02 0.66 5.87
C ALA A 8 -3.96 0.83 4.67
N ILE A 9 -4.27 -0.26 3.96
CA ILE A 9 -5.18 -0.24 2.80
C ILE A 9 -6.60 0.11 3.24
N ILE A 10 -7.11 -0.53 4.30
CA ILE A 10 -8.45 -0.24 4.84
C ILE A 10 -8.56 1.23 5.29
N HIS A 11 -7.56 1.71 6.03
CA HIS A 11 -7.53 3.08 6.52
C HIS A 11 -7.53 4.08 5.35
N PHE A 12 -6.69 3.85 4.34
CA PHE A 12 -6.64 4.66 3.12
C PHE A 12 -7.97 4.69 2.36
N ALA A 13 -8.57 3.53 2.14
CA ALA A 13 -9.80 3.39 1.36
C ALA A 13 -11.02 4.00 2.06
N THR A 14 -11.03 4.02 3.40
CA THR A 14 -12.17 4.51 4.20
C THR A 14 -12.02 5.96 4.68
N GLU A 15 -10.80 6.51 4.67
CA GLU A 15 -10.54 7.88 5.09
C GLU A 15 -10.95 8.89 3.99
N ARG A 16 -11.87 9.80 4.34
CA ARG A 16 -12.51 10.73 3.38
C ARG A 16 -11.53 11.70 2.69
N HIS A 17 -10.48 12.13 3.40
CA HIS A 17 -9.57 13.18 2.94
C HIS A 17 -8.19 12.67 2.54
N LYS A 18 -8.01 11.34 2.51
CA LYS A 18 -6.74 10.72 2.16
C LYS A 18 -6.68 10.37 0.69
N SER A 19 -5.62 10.85 0.04
CA SER A 19 -5.39 10.72 -1.40
C SER A 19 -4.11 9.94 -1.75
N ILE A 20 -3.14 9.88 -0.82
CA ILE A 20 -1.90 9.09 -0.97
C ILE A 20 -1.60 8.32 0.32
N PHE A 21 -0.85 7.21 0.22
CA PHE A 21 -0.32 6.54 1.39
C PHE A 21 0.72 7.41 2.10
N SER A 22 0.78 7.29 3.43
CA SER A 22 1.92 7.79 4.18
C SER A 22 3.17 6.92 3.91
N PRO A 23 4.39 7.42 4.20
CA PRO A 23 5.61 6.64 4.02
C PRO A 23 5.61 5.30 4.77
N SER A 24 5.05 5.25 5.99
CA SER A 24 5.00 4.03 6.79
C SER A 24 3.99 3.02 6.23
N GLU A 25 2.81 3.47 5.82
CA GLU A 25 1.79 2.64 5.16
C GLU A 25 2.34 2.03 3.87
N ALA A 26 2.95 2.86 3.01
CA ALA A 26 3.57 2.40 1.77
C ALA A 26 4.70 1.39 2.04
N ALA A 27 5.51 1.61 3.08
CA ALA A 27 6.57 0.67 3.46
C ALA A 27 6.02 -0.68 3.95
N ASP A 28 4.93 -0.69 4.73
CA ASP A 28 4.30 -1.91 5.20
C ASP A 28 3.71 -2.72 4.02
N ILE A 29 3.04 -2.06 3.08
CA ILE A 29 2.51 -2.68 1.85
C ILE A 29 3.65 -3.23 0.99
N LYS A 30 4.68 -2.42 0.72
CA LYS A 30 5.83 -2.82 -0.11
C LYS A 30 6.56 -4.02 0.48
N SER A 31 6.74 -4.05 1.80
CA SER A 31 7.40 -5.17 2.48
C SER A 31 6.65 -6.49 2.27
N VAL A 32 5.30 -6.48 2.27
CA VAL A 32 4.51 -7.68 1.98
C VAL A 32 4.66 -8.09 0.53
N MET A 33 4.53 -7.16 -0.41
CA MET A 33 4.70 -7.45 -1.84
C MET A 33 6.03 -8.12 -2.13
N GLN A 34 7.14 -7.55 -1.62
CA GLN A 34 8.49 -8.10 -1.81
C GLN A 34 8.71 -9.44 -1.10
N SER A 35 7.95 -9.74 -0.04
CA SER A 35 8.04 -11.04 0.64
C SER A 35 7.37 -12.17 -0.15
N TYR A 36 6.42 -11.84 -1.02
CA TYR A 36 5.63 -12.82 -1.79
C TYR A 36 5.83 -12.72 -3.32
N GLY A 37 6.64 -11.76 -3.79
CA GLY A 37 6.88 -11.52 -5.21
C GLY A 37 8.30 -11.03 -5.47
N GLU A 38 9.01 -11.76 -6.32
CA GLU A 38 10.38 -11.43 -6.75
C GLU A 38 10.38 -10.38 -7.86
N THR A 39 9.38 -10.43 -8.75
CA THR A 39 9.25 -9.47 -9.86
C THR A 39 8.19 -8.40 -9.55
N THR A 40 8.28 -7.27 -10.24
CA THR A 40 7.30 -6.19 -10.15
C THR A 40 5.89 -6.66 -10.50
N GLU A 41 5.74 -7.56 -11.47
CA GLU A 41 4.44 -8.13 -11.87
C GLU A 41 3.85 -9.01 -10.76
N GLN A 42 4.67 -9.83 -10.11
CA GLN A 42 4.24 -10.62 -8.95
C GLN A 42 3.86 -9.71 -7.78
N GLN A 43 4.64 -8.66 -7.53
CA GLN A 43 4.35 -7.66 -6.50
C GLN A 43 3.04 -6.92 -6.78
N LYS A 44 2.75 -6.58 -8.04
CA LYS A 44 1.45 -6.01 -8.45
C LYS A 44 0.31 -6.99 -8.21
N ALA A 45 0.46 -8.27 -8.56
CA ALA A 45 -0.55 -9.29 -8.31
C ALA A 45 -0.83 -9.47 -6.80
N VAL A 46 0.23 -9.49 -5.97
CA VAL A 46 0.10 -9.49 -4.50
C VAL A 46 -0.60 -8.22 -4.03
N GLY A 47 -0.29 -7.06 -4.60
CA GLY A 47 -0.95 -5.79 -4.32
C GLY A 47 -2.44 -5.81 -4.59
N THR A 48 -2.86 -6.24 -5.78
CA THR A 48 -4.27 -6.42 -6.13
C THR A 48 -4.96 -7.34 -5.12
N TRP A 49 -4.34 -8.48 -4.80
CA TRP A 49 -4.89 -9.41 -3.82
C TRP A 49 -5.05 -8.79 -2.42
N LEU A 50 -4.10 -7.96 -1.98
CA LEU A 50 -4.21 -7.23 -0.69
C LEU A 50 -5.39 -6.24 -0.71
N CYS A 51 -5.61 -5.54 -1.83
CA CYS A 51 -6.76 -4.66 -2.00
C CYS A 51 -8.08 -5.42 -1.93
N ASP A 52 -8.21 -6.51 -2.69
CA ASP A 52 -9.42 -7.35 -2.71
C ASP A 52 -9.72 -7.94 -1.33
N TYR A 53 -8.68 -8.41 -0.62
CA TYR A 53 -8.83 -8.92 0.73
C TYR A 53 -9.22 -7.82 1.74
N ALA A 54 -8.68 -6.62 1.60
CA ALA A 54 -9.03 -5.48 2.44
C ALA A 54 -10.50 -5.05 2.21
N GLU A 55 -10.95 -5.01 0.96
CA GLU A 55 -12.35 -4.70 0.62
C GLU A 55 -13.33 -5.76 1.13
N HIS A 56 -12.94 -7.04 1.03
CA HIS A 56 -13.74 -8.12 1.61
C HIS A 56 -13.92 -7.96 3.13
N ARG A 57 -12.91 -7.41 3.82
CA ARG A 57 -12.97 -7.13 5.26
C ARG A 57 -13.74 -5.87 5.60
N GLN A 58 -13.65 -4.84 4.77
CA GLN A 58 -14.37 -3.58 4.93
C GLN A 58 -14.72 -3.03 3.55
N PRO A 59 -16.00 -2.99 3.16
CA PRO A 59 -16.39 -2.54 1.83
C PRO A 59 -15.92 -1.11 1.53
N PHE A 60 -15.43 -0.92 0.31
CA PHE A 60 -15.07 0.38 -0.24
C PHE A 60 -16.19 0.87 -1.16
N ASP A 61 -16.21 2.17 -1.46
CA ASP A 61 -16.92 2.62 -2.66
C ASP A 61 -16.07 2.31 -3.91
N GLU A 62 -16.72 2.16 -5.07
CA GLU A 62 -16.04 1.76 -6.32
C GLU A 62 -14.92 2.74 -6.73
N ILE A 63 -15.10 4.03 -6.43
CA ILE A 63 -14.13 5.08 -6.73
C ILE A 63 -12.88 4.89 -5.86
N LYS A 64 -13.07 4.63 -4.56
CA LYS A 64 -12.02 4.33 -3.59
C LYS A 64 -11.33 3.02 -3.88
N HIS A 65 -12.06 1.99 -4.32
CA HIS A 65 -11.44 0.73 -4.75
C HIS A 65 -10.44 0.97 -5.89
N ARG A 66 -10.88 1.64 -6.97
CA ARG A 66 -10.00 1.96 -8.12
C ARG A 66 -8.82 2.84 -7.72
N HIS A 67 -9.05 3.84 -6.88
CA HIS A 67 -7.97 4.71 -6.37
C HIS A 67 -6.96 3.88 -5.57
N THR A 68 -7.43 3.02 -4.68
CA THR A 68 -6.57 2.18 -3.84
C THR A 68 -5.72 1.24 -4.66
N LEU A 69 -6.28 0.59 -5.70
CA LEU A 69 -5.51 -0.21 -6.65
C LEU A 69 -4.41 0.58 -7.36
N ASN A 70 -4.68 1.82 -7.78
CA ASN A 70 -3.66 2.66 -8.41
C ASN A 70 -2.51 2.99 -7.45
N GLU A 71 -2.83 3.38 -6.22
CA GLU A 71 -1.81 3.72 -5.21
C GLU A 71 -0.98 2.50 -4.80
N VAL A 72 -1.62 1.33 -4.70
CA VAL A 72 -0.92 0.06 -4.42
C VAL A 72 -0.05 -0.34 -5.62
N GLY A 73 -0.50 -0.11 -6.85
CA GLY A 73 0.32 -0.26 -8.05
C GLY A 73 1.55 0.65 -8.04
N ASP A 74 1.38 1.91 -7.66
CA ASP A 74 2.46 2.89 -7.52
C ASP A 74 3.49 2.47 -6.46
N VAL A 75 3.07 1.78 -5.38
CA VAL A 75 3.98 1.19 -4.38
C VAL A 75 4.81 0.06 -5.00
N ALA A 76 4.19 -0.84 -5.78
CA ALA A 76 4.90 -1.93 -6.46
C ALA A 76 5.89 -1.40 -7.51
N GLU A 77 5.56 -0.31 -8.20
CA GLU A 77 6.44 0.35 -9.17
C GLU A 77 7.57 1.18 -8.53
N GLY A 78 7.61 1.28 -7.20
CA GLY A 78 8.63 2.02 -6.47
C GLY A 78 8.45 3.55 -6.50
N ARG A 79 7.28 4.06 -6.90
CA ARG A 79 6.99 5.51 -6.92
C ARG A 79 6.96 6.12 -5.51
N TYR A 80 6.89 5.26 -4.49
CA TYR A 80 6.95 5.60 -3.07
C TYR A 80 8.36 5.52 -2.46
N ASP A 81 9.36 5.01 -3.17
CA ASP A 81 10.67 4.66 -2.57
C ASP A 81 11.36 5.88 -1.96
N TRP A 82 11.37 6.98 -2.69
CA TRP A 82 11.92 8.24 -2.20
C TRP A 82 11.18 8.77 -0.95
N LYS A 83 9.87 8.53 -0.81
CA LYS A 83 9.09 8.91 0.38
C LYS A 83 9.40 7.98 1.54
N ILE A 84 9.50 6.68 1.28
CA ILE A 84 9.82 5.65 2.27
C ILE A 84 11.21 5.89 2.85
N ASP A 85 12.21 6.15 2.01
CA ASP A 85 13.59 6.38 2.43
C ASP A 85 13.74 7.65 3.26
N ARG A 86 13.08 8.75 2.86
CA ARG A 86 13.02 9.98 3.66
C ARG A 86 12.32 9.79 5.00
N GLY A 87 11.26 8.98 5.04
CA GLY A 87 10.56 8.66 6.29
C GLY A 87 11.40 7.82 7.27
N ARG A 88 12.42 7.12 6.76
CA ARG A 88 13.38 6.32 7.57
C ARG A 88 14.62 7.11 7.99
N GLY A 89 15.03 8.13 7.21
CA GLY A 89 16.21 8.96 7.46
C GLY A 89 16.05 10.12 8.45
N GLY A 90 14.94 10.19 9.20
CA GLY A 90 14.63 11.28 10.13
C GLY A 90 15.26 11.20 11.53
N ILE A 91 16.18 10.26 11.78
CA ILE A 91 16.99 10.22 13.01
C ILE A 91 18.43 9.89 12.63
N SER A 92 19.17 10.91 12.22
CA SER A 92 20.63 10.94 12.38
C SER A 92 20.91 12.07 13.37
N LEU A 93 21.04 11.71 14.65
CA LEU A 93 21.62 12.55 15.71
C LEU A 93 23.12 12.29 15.76
#